data_AF-A0A1Z5S4C4-F1
#
_entry.id   AF-A0A1Z5S4C4-F1
#
_cell.length_a   1.000
_cell.length_b   1.000
_cell.length_c   1.000
_cell.angle_alpha   90.00
_cell.angle_beta   90.00
_cell.angle_gamma   90.00
#
_symmetry.space_group_name_H-M   'P 1'
#
loop_
_entity.id
_entity.type
_entity.pdbx_description
1 polymer ?
#
loop_
_entity_poly.entity_id
_entity_poly.type
_entity_poly.pdbx_seq_one_letter_code
_entity_poly.pdbx_strand_id
1 'polypeptide(L)'
;YSLMTVPNLTAPKGHGAIPISITRAAAHGSPVEQSHSLYVMGRMIHREFGDNCFEELSYEGGQDVFCANDLFRGWCSLPRPPIYKLPNKIDAYTVVGGTIYVSSTTPGIGTYAFDTEIWKWRPAGNWCLPFSGKAEYVPELKLWIGLSATCPFHLCASDLSAVDFERPPTVHQTWVDFDMPKSWSLFQKDLINLGSGRFCVVKMFRSTMTPQGMGFSDDEDSDNDETLDFCDMIRWDFAVLTGIELVVASPGKLRMLKHMSKYHTFEDYAIRWVL
;
A
#
# COMPACT_ATOMS: atom_id res chain seq x y z
N TYR A 1 9.35 -16.12 -26.87
CA TYR A 1 9.19 -14.66 -26.69
C TYR A 1 8.26 -14.47 -25.50
N SER A 2 8.73 -13.79 -24.45
CA SER A 2 8.12 -13.78 -23.09
C SER A 2 7.20 -12.58 -22.81
N LEU A 3 6.89 -11.77 -23.83
CA LEU A 3 6.05 -10.58 -23.71
C LEU A 3 4.63 -10.95 -24.12
N MET A 4 3.72 -10.97 -23.14
CA MET A 4 2.28 -11.01 -23.40
C MET A 4 1.64 -9.69 -23.06
N THR A 5 0.68 -9.32 -23.88
CA THR A 5 -0.18 -8.18 -23.67
C THR A 5 -1.30 -8.57 -22.71
N VAL A 6 -1.32 -7.95 -21.53
CA VAL A 6 -2.48 -8.01 -20.62
C VAL A 6 -3.60 -7.16 -21.23
N PRO A 7 -4.87 -7.59 -21.19
CA PRO A 7 -5.98 -6.77 -21.67
C PRO A 7 -6.04 -5.42 -20.94
N ASN A 8 -6.51 -4.38 -21.64
CA ASN A 8 -6.72 -3.08 -21.02
C ASN A 8 -7.87 -3.13 -20.02
N LEU A 9 -7.73 -2.41 -18.90
CA LEU A 9 -8.85 -2.11 -18.00
C LEU A 9 -9.99 -1.44 -18.78
N THR A 10 -11.24 -1.69 -18.38
CA THR A 10 -12.40 -1.08 -19.06
C THR A 10 -12.50 0.43 -18.80
N ALA A 11 -11.88 0.93 -17.72
CA ALA A 11 -11.81 2.34 -17.40
C ALA A 11 -10.56 2.69 -16.56
N PRO A 12 -10.06 3.95 -16.61
CA PRO A 12 -8.99 4.39 -15.72
C PRO A 12 -9.42 4.32 -14.25
N LYS A 13 -8.49 3.91 -13.38
CA LYS A 13 -8.72 3.78 -11.93
C LYS A 13 -8.21 4.98 -11.12
N GLY A 14 -7.68 5.98 -11.82
CA GLY A 14 -7.11 7.19 -11.24
C GLY A 14 -5.80 6.95 -10.48
N HIS A 15 -5.34 7.99 -9.79
CA HIS A 15 -4.13 7.92 -8.99
C HIS A 15 -4.30 7.02 -7.76
N GLY A 16 -3.26 6.24 -7.47
CA GLY A 16 -3.22 5.39 -6.29
C GLY A 16 -4.18 4.19 -6.33
N ALA A 17 -4.52 3.71 -7.54
CA ALA A 17 -5.29 2.48 -7.75
C ALA A 17 -4.80 1.35 -6.83
N ILE A 18 -5.73 0.52 -6.39
CA ILE A 18 -5.53 -0.55 -5.42
C ILE A 18 -5.46 -1.87 -6.19
N PRO A 19 -4.27 -2.45 -6.39
CA PRO A 19 -4.11 -3.79 -6.92
C PRO A 19 -4.18 -4.82 -5.79
N ILE A 20 -4.95 -5.89 -6.00
CA ILE A 20 -5.09 -7.00 -5.05
C ILE A 20 -4.96 -8.30 -5.82
N SER A 21 -4.01 -9.14 -5.45
CA SER A 21 -3.89 -10.49 -6.00
C SER A 21 -4.39 -11.51 -4.97
N ILE A 22 -5.23 -12.44 -5.41
CA ILE A 22 -5.72 -13.55 -4.60
C ILE A 22 -5.43 -14.85 -5.34
N THR A 23 -4.84 -15.80 -4.62
CA THR A 23 -4.59 -17.16 -5.11
C THR A 23 -5.53 -18.10 -4.36
N ARG A 24 -6.34 -18.87 -5.11
CA ARG A 24 -7.20 -19.90 -4.53
C ARG A 24 -6.54 -21.26 -4.68
N ALA A 25 -6.46 -21.99 -3.58
CA ALA A 25 -6.11 -23.40 -3.62
C ALA A 25 -7.24 -24.19 -4.30
N ALA A 26 -6.90 -25.16 -5.14
CA ALA A 26 -7.87 -26.01 -5.81
C ALA A 26 -8.78 -26.71 -4.79
N ALA A 27 -10.09 -26.71 -5.05
CA ALA A 27 -10.99 -27.61 -4.33
C ALA A 27 -10.58 -29.06 -4.67
N HIS A 28 -10.36 -29.88 -3.64
CA HIS A 28 -10.06 -31.31 -3.76
C HIS A 28 -8.68 -31.71 -4.32
N GLY A 29 -7.58 -31.19 -3.78
CA GLY A 29 -6.27 -31.87 -3.81
C GLY A 29 -5.66 -32.19 -5.19
N SER A 30 -6.29 -31.75 -6.28
CA SER A 30 -5.77 -31.83 -7.63
C SER A 30 -4.83 -30.65 -7.84
N PRO A 31 -3.56 -30.87 -8.22
CA PRO A 31 -2.61 -29.78 -8.47
C PRO A 31 -2.91 -29.00 -9.76
N VAL A 32 -4.03 -29.26 -10.44
CA VAL A 32 -4.28 -28.83 -11.83
C VAL A 32 -5.04 -27.51 -11.95
N GLU A 33 -5.66 -26.96 -10.90
CA GLU A 33 -6.46 -25.72 -11.05
C GLU A 33 -6.31 -24.77 -9.85
N GLN A 34 -5.13 -24.17 -9.69
CA GLN A 34 -5.04 -22.96 -8.87
C GLN A 34 -5.63 -21.80 -9.68
N SER A 35 -6.76 -21.26 -9.26
CA SER A 35 -7.29 -20.05 -9.88
C SER A 35 -6.64 -18.83 -9.24
N HIS A 36 -6.09 -17.96 -10.07
CA HIS A 36 -5.54 -16.70 -9.63
C HIS A 36 -6.38 -15.56 -10.20
N SER A 37 -6.65 -14.57 -9.35
CA SER A 37 -7.38 -13.38 -9.75
C SER A 37 -6.60 -12.14 -9.35
N LEU A 38 -6.52 -11.21 -10.29
CA LEU A 38 -6.05 -9.85 -10.06
C LEU A 38 -7.27 -8.93 -10.02
N TYR A 39 -7.45 -8.25 -8.90
CA TYR A 39 -8.47 -7.23 -8.74
C TYR A 39 -7.82 -5.85 -8.77
N VAL A 40 -8.46 -4.90 -9.44
CA VAL A 40 -8.01 -3.51 -9.46
C VAL A 40 -9.17 -2.59 -9.15
N MET A 41 -9.00 -1.74 -8.14
CA MET A 41 -10.00 -0.79 -7.69
C MET A 41 -9.46 0.65 -7.70
N GLY A 42 -10.30 1.62 -8.03
CA GLY A 42 -9.99 3.02 -7.79
C GLY A 42 -9.97 3.32 -6.30
N ARG A 43 -8.90 3.98 -5.82
CA ARG A 43 -8.81 4.38 -4.41
C ARG A 43 -9.80 5.50 -4.07
N MET A 44 -10.07 6.36 -5.04
CA MET A 44 -11.09 7.39 -4.94
C MET A 44 -12.38 6.89 -5.58
N ILE A 45 -13.44 6.80 -4.78
CA ILE A 45 -14.76 6.43 -5.25
C ILE A 45 -15.51 7.72 -5.58
N HIS A 46 -15.76 7.95 -6.86
CA HIS A 46 -16.58 9.05 -7.36
C HIS A 46 -17.87 8.53 -7.98
N ARG A 47 -18.91 9.38 -8.01
CA ARG A 47 -20.18 9.06 -8.68
C ARG A 47 -20.00 8.80 -10.18
N GLU A 48 -19.04 9.48 -10.80
CA GLU A 48 -18.81 9.47 -12.24
C GLU A 48 -18.21 8.15 -12.75
N PHE A 49 -17.50 7.39 -11.89
CA PHE A 49 -16.87 6.12 -12.30
C PHE A 49 -17.84 4.94 -12.37
N GLY A 50 -19.11 5.12 -12.00
CA GLY A 50 -20.14 4.07 -12.07
C GLY A 50 -19.68 2.75 -11.44
N ASP A 51 -19.96 1.65 -12.13
CA ASP A 51 -19.50 0.30 -11.77
C ASP A 51 -18.09 -0.03 -12.32
N ASN A 52 -17.47 0.89 -13.06
CA ASN A 52 -16.13 0.68 -13.61
C ASN A 52 -15.01 1.04 -12.61
N CYS A 53 -15.35 1.22 -11.33
CA CYS A 53 -14.36 1.54 -10.29
C CYS A 53 -13.67 0.29 -9.73
N PHE A 54 -14.16 -0.92 -10.02
CA PHE A 54 -13.63 -2.17 -9.52
C PHE A 54 -13.74 -3.28 -10.57
N GLU A 55 -12.64 -3.96 -10.87
CA GLU A 55 -12.59 -4.99 -11.91
C GLU A 55 -11.75 -6.19 -11.45
N GLU A 56 -12.07 -7.37 -11.99
CA GLU A 56 -11.30 -8.62 -11.85
C GLU A 56 -10.76 -9.08 -13.20
N LEU A 57 -9.52 -9.54 -13.19
CA LEU A 57 -8.90 -10.33 -14.24
C LEU A 57 -8.62 -11.72 -13.66
N SER A 58 -9.37 -12.72 -14.10
CA SER A 58 -9.11 -14.12 -13.76
C SER A 58 -8.15 -14.76 -14.76
N TYR A 59 -7.26 -15.61 -14.26
CA TYR A 59 -6.37 -16.43 -15.08
C TYR A 59 -6.16 -17.81 -14.46
N GLU A 60 -6.05 -18.83 -15.31
CA GLU A 60 -5.87 -20.22 -14.89
C GLU A 60 -4.39 -20.48 -14.53
N GLY A 61 -4.13 -20.84 -13.28
CA GLY A 61 -2.82 -21.28 -12.83
C GLY A 61 -2.62 -22.76 -13.16
N GLY A 62 -1.67 -23.03 -14.06
CA GLY A 62 -1.31 -24.41 -14.44
C GLY A 62 -0.81 -24.57 -15.88
N GLN A 63 -1.15 -23.64 -16.78
CA GLN A 63 -0.46 -23.52 -18.06
C GLN A 63 0.67 -22.50 -17.92
N ASP A 64 1.81 -22.80 -18.54
CA ASP A 64 2.93 -21.87 -18.61
C ASP A 64 2.38 -20.51 -19.04
N VAL A 65 2.68 -19.47 -18.27
CA VAL A 65 2.14 -18.12 -18.53
C VAL A 65 2.45 -17.74 -19.97
N PHE A 66 3.51 -18.29 -20.59
CA PHE A 66 3.94 -18.08 -21.98
C PHE A 66 3.18 -18.87 -23.08
N CYS A 67 2.14 -19.64 -22.75
CA CYS A 67 1.31 -20.34 -23.73
C CYS A 67 0.20 -19.43 -24.27
N ALA A 68 0.45 -18.90 -25.47
CA ALA A 68 -0.07 -17.62 -25.94
C ALA A 68 -1.53 -17.54 -26.42
N ASN A 69 -2.43 -18.51 -26.19
CA ASN A 69 -3.68 -18.50 -26.96
C ASN A 69 -5.00 -18.16 -26.22
N ASP A 70 -5.19 -18.35 -24.91
CA ASP A 70 -6.49 -18.04 -24.27
C ASP A 70 -6.43 -17.78 -22.73
N LEU A 71 -5.30 -17.32 -22.18
CA LEU A 71 -5.10 -17.23 -20.72
C LEU A 71 -6.00 -16.23 -19.97
N PHE A 72 -6.52 -15.21 -20.67
CA PHE A 72 -7.27 -14.12 -20.05
C PHE A 72 -8.64 -13.98 -20.69
N ARG A 73 -9.71 -14.13 -19.90
CA ARG A 73 -11.09 -13.86 -20.34
C ARG A 73 -11.44 -12.37 -20.47
N GLY A 74 -10.45 -11.49 -20.25
CA GLY A 74 -10.64 -10.04 -20.18
C GLY A 74 -10.96 -9.56 -18.76
N TRP A 75 -11.02 -8.24 -18.58
CA TRP A 75 -11.43 -7.63 -17.31
C TRP A 75 -12.96 -7.69 -17.18
N CYS A 76 -13.43 -8.10 -16.00
CA CYS A 76 -14.83 -8.10 -15.63
C CYS A 76 -15.10 -7.00 -14.61
N SER A 77 -16.04 -6.09 -14.93
CA SER A 77 -16.51 -5.10 -13.95
C SER A 77 -17.24 -5.77 -12.80
N LEU A 78 -16.90 -5.37 -11.58
CA LEU A 78 -17.48 -5.86 -10.34
C LEU A 78 -18.34 -4.78 -9.68
N PRO A 79 -19.26 -5.16 -8.77
CA PRO A 79 -20.04 -4.18 -8.03
C PRO A 79 -19.13 -3.21 -7.27
N ARG A 80 -19.46 -1.92 -7.33
CA ARG A 80 -18.75 -0.90 -6.56
C ARG A 80 -18.89 -1.09 -5.04
N PRO A 81 -17.89 -0.69 -4.23
CA PRO A 81 -18.05 -0.63 -2.78
C PRO A 81 -19.26 0.26 -2.40
N PRO A 82 -20.15 -0.17 -1.49
CA PRO A 82 -21.37 0.54 -1.13
C PRO A 82 -21.11 1.72 -0.17
N ILE A 83 -20.17 2.58 -0.54
CA ILE A 83 -19.83 3.82 0.19
C ILE A 83 -20.75 4.94 -0.30
N TYR A 84 -21.73 5.30 0.52
CA TYR A 84 -22.80 6.24 0.14
C TYR A 84 -22.41 7.72 0.24
N LYS A 85 -21.38 8.07 1.03
CA LYS A 85 -20.85 9.45 1.11
C LYS A 85 -19.77 9.63 0.04
N LEU A 86 -20.15 10.17 -1.12
CA LEU A 86 -19.26 10.37 -2.27
C LEU A 86 -18.96 11.86 -2.51
N PRO A 87 -17.75 12.22 -2.97
CA PRO A 87 -16.61 11.32 -3.20
C PRO A 87 -16.05 10.79 -1.89
N ASN A 88 -15.48 9.59 -1.94
CA ASN A 88 -14.82 8.97 -0.79
C ASN A 88 -13.47 8.39 -1.17
N LYS A 89 -12.63 8.16 -0.16
CA LYS A 89 -11.32 7.54 -0.31
C LYS A 89 -11.29 6.25 0.50
N ILE A 90 -10.75 5.21 -0.11
CA ILE A 90 -10.32 4.00 0.61
C ILE A 90 -8.98 4.30 1.27
N ASP A 91 -8.97 4.32 2.59
CA ASP A 91 -7.79 4.63 3.39
C ASP A 91 -6.97 3.39 3.71
N ALA A 92 -7.63 2.23 3.82
CA ALA A 92 -6.98 0.97 4.14
C ALA A 92 -7.65 -0.20 3.41
N TYR A 93 -6.87 -1.23 3.08
CA TYR A 93 -7.41 -2.46 2.52
C TYR A 93 -6.52 -3.66 2.83
N THR A 94 -7.13 -4.84 2.82
CA THR A 94 -6.42 -6.11 3.00
C THR A 94 -7.26 -7.28 2.51
N VAL A 95 -6.67 -8.47 2.50
CA VAL A 95 -7.32 -9.74 2.16
C VAL A 95 -7.27 -10.66 3.37
N VAL A 96 -8.41 -11.26 3.70
CA VAL A 96 -8.52 -12.32 4.70
C VAL A 96 -9.21 -13.50 4.03
N GLY A 97 -8.44 -14.57 3.77
CA GLY A 97 -8.90 -15.70 2.96
C GLY A 97 -9.25 -15.25 1.53
N GLY A 98 -10.50 -15.46 1.12
CA GLY A 98 -11.04 -15.00 -0.17
C GLY A 98 -11.84 -13.69 -0.08
N THR A 99 -11.77 -12.96 1.03
CA THR A 99 -12.55 -11.73 1.23
C THR A 99 -11.65 -10.50 1.21
N ILE A 100 -12.00 -9.51 0.40
CA ILE A 100 -11.33 -8.20 0.36
C ILE A 100 -11.99 -7.27 1.36
N TYR A 101 -11.22 -6.73 2.30
CA TYR A 101 -11.69 -5.71 3.24
C TYR A 101 -11.19 -4.33 2.79
N VAL A 102 -12.08 -3.34 2.81
CA VAL A 102 -11.75 -1.93 2.54
C VAL A 102 -12.32 -1.05 3.64
N SER A 103 -11.56 -0.08 4.11
CA SER A 103 -11.98 0.88 5.13
C SER A 103 -11.85 2.31 4.65
N SER A 104 -12.75 3.15 5.14
CA SER A 104 -12.66 4.60 5.03
C SER A 104 -12.76 5.23 6.40
N THR A 105 -11.83 6.13 6.69
CA THR A 105 -11.81 6.95 7.92
C THR A 105 -12.84 8.07 7.88
N THR A 106 -13.56 8.24 6.76
CA THR A 106 -14.66 9.19 6.67
C THR A 106 -15.71 8.87 7.74
N PRO A 107 -16.13 9.85 8.57
CA PRO A 107 -17.07 9.62 9.65
C PRO A 107 -18.36 8.92 9.18
N GLY A 108 -18.69 7.79 9.82
CA GLY A 108 -19.90 7.01 9.55
C GLY A 108 -19.86 6.15 8.28
N ILE A 109 -18.67 5.76 7.80
CA ILE A 109 -18.50 4.79 6.70
C ILE A 109 -17.97 3.45 7.22
N GLY A 110 -16.82 3.44 7.92
CA GLY A 110 -16.27 2.21 8.51
C GLY A 110 -15.67 1.26 7.48
N THR A 111 -15.91 -0.04 7.66
CA THR A 111 -15.28 -1.12 6.86
C THR A 111 -16.34 -1.95 6.13
N TYR A 112 -16.03 -2.29 4.88
CA TYR A 112 -16.82 -3.19 4.04
C TYR A 112 -16.00 -4.40 3.60
N ALA A 113 -16.67 -5.51 3.42
CA ALA A 113 -16.10 -6.77 2.96
C ALA A 113 -16.71 -7.14 1.61
N PHE A 114 -15.86 -7.46 0.64
CA PHE A 114 -16.24 -8.01 -0.66
C PHE A 114 -15.93 -9.50 -0.68
N ASP A 115 -16.98 -10.28 -0.84
CA ASP A 115 -16.87 -11.71 -1.10
C ASP A 115 -16.54 -11.92 -2.58
N THR A 116 -15.37 -12.51 -2.83
CA THR A 116 -14.86 -12.71 -4.19
C THR A 116 -15.46 -13.92 -4.90
N GLU A 117 -16.19 -14.80 -4.20
CA GLU A 117 -16.84 -15.97 -4.80
C GLU A 117 -18.21 -15.62 -5.35
N ILE A 118 -18.98 -14.84 -4.60
CA ILE A 118 -20.34 -14.42 -5.00
C ILE A 118 -20.41 -12.98 -5.53
N TRP A 119 -19.27 -12.29 -5.57
CA TRP A 119 -19.11 -10.89 -5.97
C TRP A 119 -20.08 -9.93 -5.27
N LYS A 120 -20.19 -10.03 -3.93
CA LYS A 120 -21.08 -9.17 -3.14
C LYS A 120 -20.37 -8.43 -2.04
N TRP A 121 -20.77 -7.18 -1.85
CA TRP A 121 -20.38 -6.37 -0.71
C TRP A 121 -21.32 -6.59 0.47
N ARG A 122 -20.74 -6.57 1.67
CA ARG A 122 -21.46 -6.49 2.94
C ARG A 122 -20.76 -5.51 3.89
N PRO A 123 -21.49 -4.83 4.77
CA PRO A 123 -20.86 -4.06 5.82
C PRO A 123 -20.10 -5.02 6.76
N ALA A 124 -18.87 -4.67 7.08
CA ALA A 124 -18.00 -5.47 7.95
C ALA A 124 -17.93 -4.90 9.37
N GLY A 125 -18.17 -3.61 9.55
CA GLY A 125 -18.24 -2.96 10.86
C GLY A 125 -18.17 -1.44 10.78
N ASN A 126 -18.63 -0.77 11.84
CA ASN A 126 -18.53 0.71 11.98
C ASN A 126 -17.13 1.19 12.41
N TRP A 127 -16.18 0.27 12.48
CA TRP A 127 -14.77 0.51 12.77
C TRP A 127 -13.95 0.56 11.48
N CYS A 128 -12.70 1.03 11.57
CA CYS A 128 -11.73 1.04 10.47
C CYS A 128 -10.61 0.05 10.74
N LEU A 129 -10.03 -0.53 9.69
CA LEU A 129 -8.77 -1.25 9.80
C LEU A 129 -7.70 -0.35 10.45
N PRO A 130 -6.79 -0.89 11.28
CA PRO A 130 -5.78 -0.10 11.99
C PRO A 130 -4.60 0.31 11.10
N PHE A 131 -4.77 0.24 9.78
CA PHE A 131 -3.72 0.39 8.79
C PHE A 131 -3.94 1.61 7.89
N SER A 132 -2.88 2.07 7.24
CA SER A 132 -2.90 3.10 6.21
C SER A 132 -2.36 2.48 4.93
N GLY A 133 -3.22 2.37 3.91
CA GLY A 133 -2.92 1.64 2.68
C GLY A 133 -3.11 0.13 2.85
N LYS A 134 -2.20 -0.65 2.26
CA LYS A 134 -2.26 -2.11 2.26
C LYS A 134 -1.83 -2.66 3.62
N ALA A 135 -2.50 -3.69 4.09
CA ALA A 135 -1.96 -4.61 5.09
C ALA A 135 -1.77 -5.99 4.48
N GLU A 136 -0.64 -6.63 4.78
CA GLU A 136 -0.26 -7.93 4.25
C GLU A 136 -0.26 -9.00 5.33
N TYR A 137 -0.88 -10.13 5.03
CA TYR A 137 -0.81 -11.30 5.89
C TYR A 137 0.58 -11.93 5.78
N VAL A 138 1.22 -12.17 6.93
CA VAL A 138 2.52 -12.86 7.01
C VAL A 138 2.30 -14.23 7.65
N PRO A 139 2.31 -15.32 6.87
CA PRO A 139 2.02 -16.67 7.38
C PRO A 139 2.91 -17.10 8.54
N GLU A 140 4.20 -16.73 8.51
CA GLU A 140 5.19 -17.06 9.54
C GLU A 140 4.85 -16.42 10.89
N LEU A 141 4.20 -15.24 10.86
CA LEU A 141 3.83 -14.48 12.05
C LEU A 141 2.34 -14.65 12.42
N LYS A 142 1.53 -15.21 11.49
CA LYS A 142 0.07 -15.34 11.59
C LYS A 142 -0.63 -14.02 11.90
N LEU A 143 -0.12 -12.93 11.33
CA LEU A 143 -0.61 -11.57 11.59
C LEU A 143 -0.63 -10.77 10.29
N TRP A 144 -1.48 -9.75 10.26
CA TRP A 144 -1.48 -8.73 9.23
C TRP A 144 -0.57 -7.59 9.64
N ILE A 145 0.36 -7.24 8.76
CA ILE A 145 1.35 -6.18 8.97
C ILE A 145 1.04 -5.03 8.01
N GLY A 146 1.06 -3.81 8.52
CA GLY A 146 0.81 -2.62 7.72
C GLY A 146 1.36 -1.36 8.38
N LEU A 147 1.32 -0.26 7.63
CA LEU A 147 1.59 1.07 8.20
C LEU A 147 0.43 1.47 9.09
N SER A 148 0.70 2.09 10.24
CA SER A 148 -0.35 2.49 11.17
C SER A 148 -1.23 3.60 10.58
N ALA A 149 -2.54 3.46 10.81
CA ALA A 149 -3.55 4.48 10.49
C ALA A 149 -3.40 5.75 11.34
N THR A 150 -3.04 5.60 12.62
CA THR A 150 -3.02 6.69 13.62
C THR A 150 -1.63 7.30 13.80
N CYS A 151 -0.57 6.55 13.49
CA CYS A 151 0.81 6.98 13.68
C CYS A 151 1.58 6.87 12.35
N PRO A 152 1.76 7.97 11.58
CA PRO A 152 2.34 7.94 10.24
C PRO A 152 3.73 7.32 10.12
N PHE A 153 4.49 7.29 11.23
CA PHE A 153 5.84 6.75 11.30
C PHE A 153 5.96 5.39 12.00
N HIS A 154 4.86 4.66 12.07
CA HIS A 154 4.83 3.37 12.74
C HIS A 154 4.33 2.27 11.81
N LEU A 155 4.90 1.08 11.98
CA LEU A 155 4.29 -0.17 11.56
C LEU A 155 3.42 -0.70 12.70
N CYS A 156 2.34 -1.39 12.34
CA CYS A 156 1.54 -2.15 13.30
C CYS A 156 1.24 -3.55 12.78
N ALA A 157 0.98 -4.44 13.74
CA ALA A 157 0.49 -5.78 13.51
C ALA A 157 -0.89 -5.94 14.13
N SER A 158 -1.81 -6.61 13.44
CA SER A 158 -3.14 -6.94 13.95
C SER A 158 -3.54 -8.34 13.51
N ASP A 159 -4.26 -9.04 14.37
CA ASP A 159 -4.92 -10.29 14.01
C ASP A 159 -6.30 -9.98 13.45
N LEU A 160 -6.53 -10.32 12.18
CA LEU A 160 -7.80 -10.10 11.50
C LEU A 160 -8.61 -11.38 11.32
N SER A 161 -8.17 -12.53 11.87
CA SER A 161 -8.84 -13.81 11.62
C SER A 161 -10.24 -13.91 12.24
N ALA A 162 -10.52 -13.11 13.26
CA ALA A 162 -11.77 -13.16 14.04
C ALA A 162 -12.55 -11.83 14.05
N VAL A 163 -12.31 -10.96 13.06
CA VAL A 163 -13.04 -9.68 12.97
C VAL A 163 -14.52 -9.92 12.66
N ASP A 164 -15.38 -9.16 13.35
CA ASP A 164 -16.82 -9.16 13.11
C ASP A 164 -17.38 -7.73 13.20
N PHE A 165 -18.68 -7.57 12.96
CA PHE A 165 -19.34 -6.27 12.92
C PHE A 165 -19.20 -5.47 14.22
N GLU A 166 -19.28 -6.14 15.38
CA GLU A 166 -19.26 -5.52 16.71
C GLU A 166 -17.85 -5.55 17.34
N ARG A 167 -16.95 -6.40 16.83
CA ARG A 167 -15.59 -6.60 17.34
C ARG A 167 -14.56 -5.99 16.38
N PRO A 168 -14.12 -4.75 16.63
CA PRO A 168 -13.05 -4.15 15.85
C PRO A 168 -11.75 -4.95 15.98
N PRO A 169 -10.89 -4.93 14.94
CA PRO A 169 -9.56 -5.50 15.04
C PRO A 169 -8.75 -4.80 16.12
N THR A 170 -8.03 -5.59 16.92
CA THR A 170 -7.14 -5.06 17.96
C THR A 170 -5.72 -4.99 17.41
N VAL A 171 -5.05 -3.85 17.62
CA VAL A 171 -3.63 -3.73 17.31
C VAL A 171 -2.85 -4.56 18.32
N HIS A 172 -2.16 -5.58 17.81
CA HIS A 172 -1.36 -6.48 18.64
C HIS A 172 -0.08 -5.77 19.11
N GLN A 173 0.67 -5.20 18.17
CA GLN A 173 1.93 -4.49 18.42
C GLN A 173 2.15 -3.36 17.44
N THR A 174 2.95 -2.38 17.85
CA THR A 174 3.31 -1.19 17.06
C THR A 174 4.80 -0.92 17.22
N TRP A 175 5.48 -0.46 16.16
CA TRP A 175 6.90 -0.12 16.16
C TRP A 175 7.14 1.19 15.42
N VAL A 176 8.00 2.05 15.98
CA VAL A 176 8.49 3.25 15.27
C VAL A 176 9.41 2.80 14.15
N ASP A 177 9.03 3.07 12.92
CA ASP A 177 9.78 2.66 11.73
C ASP A 177 10.79 3.75 11.29
N PHE A 178 10.48 5.01 11.59
CA PHE A 178 11.21 6.18 11.12
C PHE A 178 11.13 7.32 12.13
N ASP A 179 12.25 8.01 12.33
CA ASP A 179 12.31 9.21 13.14
C ASP A 179 12.41 10.40 12.18
N MET A 180 11.34 11.20 12.07
CA MET A 180 11.22 12.21 11.02
C MET A 180 11.87 13.53 11.42
N PRO A 181 12.82 14.06 10.63
CA PRO A 181 13.31 15.43 10.79
C PRO A 181 12.18 16.46 10.64
N LYS A 182 12.21 17.51 11.45
CA LYS A 182 11.17 18.57 11.44
C LYS A 182 11.08 19.34 10.12
N SER A 183 12.17 19.38 9.36
CA SER A 183 12.26 20.07 8.06
C SER A 183 11.66 19.26 6.90
N TRP A 184 11.07 18.09 7.16
CA TRP A 184 10.53 17.22 6.11
C TRP A 184 9.01 17.07 6.26
N SER A 185 8.31 17.07 5.13
CA SER A 185 6.87 16.86 5.04
C SER A 185 6.57 15.59 4.26
N LEU A 186 6.00 14.59 4.94
CA LEU A 186 5.57 13.33 4.33
C LEU A 186 4.34 13.54 3.46
N PHE A 187 4.40 13.16 2.18
CA PHE A 187 3.23 13.23 1.29
C PHE A 187 2.80 11.87 0.74
N GLN A 188 3.67 10.86 0.76
CA GLN A 188 3.33 9.49 0.35
C GLN A 188 4.09 8.46 1.17
N LYS A 189 3.45 7.32 1.45
CA LYS A 189 4.06 6.19 2.13
C LYS A 189 3.50 4.88 1.59
N ASP A 190 4.33 3.84 1.57
CA ASP A 190 3.96 2.50 1.17
C ASP A 190 4.77 1.43 1.92
N LEU A 191 4.26 0.20 1.91
CA LEU A 191 4.90 -0.96 2.54
C LEU A 191 4.97 -2.09 1.52
N ILE A 192 6.18 -2.51 1.20
CA ILE A 192 6.44 -3.61 0.25
C ILE A 192 6.88 -4.83 1.06
N ASN A 193 6.16 -5.93 0.91
CA ASN A 193 6.57 -7.21 1.48
C ASN A 193 7.61 -7.89 0.59
N LEU A 194 8.73 -8.25 1.19
CA LEU A 194 9.87 -8.92 0.54
C LEU A 194 9.93 -10.42 0.87
N GLY A 195 8.92 -10.93 1.57
CA GLY A 195 8.82 -12.31 2.04
C GLY A 195 9.60 -12.58 3.33
N SER A 196 9.21 -13.66 4.01
CA SER A 196 9.88 -14.14 5.23
C SER A 196 9.96 -13.08 6.34
N GLY A 197 8.88 -12.32 6.54
CA GLY A 197 8.83 -11.26 7.56
C GLY A 197 9.67 -10.01 7.25
N ARG A 198 10.24 -9.90 6.05
CA ARG A 198 11.01 -8.74 5.60
C ARG A 198 10.16 -7.78 4.79
N PHE A 199 10.41 -6.49 4.98
CA PHE A 199 9.66 -5.41 4.35
C PHE A 199 10.58 -4.28 3.92
N CYS A 200 10.16 -3.56 2.88
CA CYS A 200 10.67 -2.23 2.58
C CYS A 200 9.58 -1.20 2.89
N VAL A 201 9.86 -0.29 3.82
CA VAL A 201 9.03 0.89 4.07
C VAL A 201 9.51 1.99 3.14
N VAL A 202 8.60 2.47 2.30
CA VAL A 202 8.86 3.57 1.37
C VAL A 202 8.15 4.81 1.87
N LYS A 203 8.85 5.92 2.02
CA LYS A 203 8.28 7.21 2.40
C LYS A 203 8.80 8.31 1.51
N MET A 204 7.91 9.09 0.93
CA MET A 204 8.25 10.21 0.08
C MET A 204 7.97 11.52 0.81
N PHE A 205 8.95 12.41 0.75
CA PHE A 205 8.98 13.63 1.50
C PHE A 205 9.28 14.82 0.59
N ARG A 206 8.79 15.98 1.01
CA ARG A 206 9.20 17.30 0.52
C ARG A 206 9.98 18.00 1.62
N SER A 207 11.08 18.65 1.28
CA SER A 207 11.76 19.55 2.21
C SER A 207 10.94 20.82 2.41
N THR A 208 10.70 21.19 3.67
CA THR A 208 9.98 22.42 4.07
C THR A 208 10.92 23.51 4.54
N MET A 209 12.23 23.29 4.49
CA MET A 209 13.23 24.26 4.89
C MET A 209 13.17 25.46 3.95
N THR A 210 12.82 26.63 4.48
CA THR A 210 12.85 27.89 3.73
C THR A 210 14.32 28.29 3.52
N PRO A 211 14.70 28.85 2.36
CA PRO A 211 16.01 29.46 2.18
C PRO A 211 16.09 30.79 2.94
N GLN A 212 15.83 30.79 4.25
CA GLN A 212 16.06 31.92 5.13
C GLN A 212 17.56 31.94 5.48
N GLY A 213 18.31 32.57 4.60
CA GLY A 213 19.78 32.58 4.60
C GLY A 213 20.34 33.00 3.24
N MET A 214 19.49 33.09 2.21
CA MET A 214 19.82 33.81 0.99
C MET A 214 19.61 35.31 1.25
N GLY A 215 20.48 35.88 2.07
CA GLY A 215 20.74 37.31 1.97
C GLY A 215 21.31 37.53 0.57
N PHE A 216 20.47 37.96 -0.37
CA PHE A 216 20.99 38.84 -1.42
C PHE A 216 21.29 40.15 -0.70
N SER A 217 22.41 40.21 0.02
CA SER A 217 22.99 41.49 0.35
C SER A 217 23.50 42.05 -0.97
N ASP A 218 22.82 43.06 -1.49
CA ASP A 218 23.33 43.96 -2.53
C ASP A 218 24.50 44.81 -1.99
N ASP A 219 25.33 44.25 -1.12
CA ASP A 219 26.51 44.88 -0.56
C ASP A 219 27.72 44.28 -1.29
N GLU A 220 28.20 45.01 -2.30
CA GLU A 220 29.36 44.67 -3.14
C GLU A 220 30.71 44.66 -2.39
N ASP A 221 30.76 44.58 -1.06
CA ASP A 221 32.01 44.63 -0.32
C ASP A 221 31.97 43.78 0.96
N SER A 222 32.20 42.46 0.84
CA SER A 222 32.66 41.66 1.97
C SER A 222 33.35 40.38 1.49
N ASP A 223 34.67 40.34 1.63
CA ASP A 223 35.54 39.17 1.45
C ASP A 223 35.31 38.10 2.55
N ASN A 224 34.06 37.72 2.81
CA ASN A 224 33.75 36.54 3.60
C ASN A 224 33.43 35.39 2.67
N ASP A 225 34.50 34.69 2.27
CA ASP A 225 34.47 33.31 1.77
C ASP A 225 34.04 32.34 2.88
N GLU A 226 32.87 32.57 3.47
CA GLU A 226 32.13 31.52 4.15
C GLU A 226 31.14 30.98 3.12
N THR A 227 31.64 30.13 2.22
CA THR A 227 30.82 29.12 1.57
C THR A 227 30.24 28.24 2.69
N LEU A 228 29.12 28.67 3.27
CA LEU A 228 28.31 27.83 4.14
C LEU A 228 27.94 26.61 3.28
N ASP A 229 28.53 25.48 3.65
CA ASP A 229 28.38 24.22 2.96
C ASP A 229 26.92 23.76 3.12
N PHE A 230 26.03 24.22 2.24
CA PHE A 230 24.62 23.82 2.20
C PHE A 230 24.45 22.40 1.64
N CYS A 231 25.47 21.54 1.76
CA CYS A 231 25.51 20.22 1.15
C CYS A 231 24.45 19.25 1.70
N ASP A 232 23.83 19.57 2.84
CA ASP A 232 22.77 18.76 3.45
C ASP A 232 21.34 19.23 3.10
N MET A 233 21.16 20.30 2.33
CA MET A 233 19.83 20.79 1.98
C MET A 233 19.25 20.00 0.81
N ILE A 234 18.40 19.00 1.10
CA ILE A 234 17.62 18.32 0.09
C ILE A 234 16.58 19.31 -0.48
N ARG A 235 16.80 19.84 -1.68
CA ARG A 235 15.93 20.83 -2.32
C ARG A 235 14.70 20.23 -3.00
N TRP A 236 14.71 18.92 -3.24
CA TRP A 236 13.76 18.23 -4.08
C TRP A 236 12.84 17.33 -3.27
N ASP A 237 11.75 16.86 -3.87
CA ASP A 237 11.04 15.72 -3.32
C ASP A 237 12.00 14.50 -3.34
N PHE A 238 11.92 13.64 -2.33
CA PHE A 238 12.81 12.48 -2.20
C PHE A 238 12.09 11.30 -1.55
N ALA A 239 12.54 10.09 -1.85
CA ALA A 239 12.11 8.86 -1.19
C ALA A 239 13.13 8.42 -0.14
N VAL A 240 12.67 7.92 0.99
CA VAL A 240 13.45 7.14 1.96
C VAL A 240 12.94 5.71 1.94
N LEU A 241 13.86 4.77 1.70
CA LEU A 241 13.64 3.34 1.69
C LEU A 241 14.27 2.77 2.96
N THR A 242 13.46 2.13 3.81
CA THR A 242 13.94 1.50 5.06
C THR A 242 13.63 0.01 5.03
N GLY A 243 14.68 -0.81 5.08
CA GLY A 243 14.53 -2.25 5.24
C GLY A 243 14.14 -2.60 6.68
N ILE A 244 13.16 -3.47 6.85
CA ILE A 244 12.68 -3.93 8.15
C ILE A 244 12.54 -5.45 8.13
N GLU A 245 12.88 -6.10 9.24
CA GLU A 245 12.63 -7.52 9.45
C GLU A 245 11.88 -7.71 10.78
N LEU A 246 10.76 -8.42 10.73
CA LEU A 246 9.98 -8.79 11.91
C LEU A 246 10.32 -10.22 12.30
N VAL A 247 10.90 -10.38 13.49
CA VAL A 247 11.30 -11.68 14.04
C VAL A 247 10.53 -12.00 15.31
N VAL A 248 10.27 -13.28 15.55
CA VAL A 248 9.68 -13.75 16.81
C VAL A 248 10.72 -13.61 17.92
N ALA A 249 10.43 -12.78 18.93
CA ALA A 249 11.31 -12.58 20.09
C ALA A 249 10.98 -13.56 21.22
N SER A 250 9.69 -13.82 21.42
CA SER A 250 9.15 -14.80 22.36
C SER A 250 7.74 -15.20 21.88
N PRO A 251 7.12 -16.26 22.43
CA PRO A 251 5.74 -16.61 22.09
C PRO A 251 4.82 -15.38 22.21
N GLY A 252 4.12 -15.05 21.12
CA GLY A 252 3.22 -13.89 21.04
C GLY A 252 3.89 -12.51 20.94
N LYS A 253 5.23 -12.41 20.98
CA LYS A 253 5.96 -11.13 20.92
C LYS A 253 6.87 -11.07 19.69
N LEU A 254 6.71 -10.02 18.89
CA LEU A 254 7.57 -9.75 17.75
C LEU A 254 8.59 -8.67 18.11
N ARG A 255 9.73 -8.71 17.45
CA ARG A 255 10.74 -7.66 17.49
C ARG A 255 10.98 -7.16 16.08
N MET A 256 11.01 -5.85 15.92
CA MET A 256 11.39 -5.21 14.68
C MET A 256 12.91 -4.98 14.66
N LEU A 257 13.57 -5.52 13.63
CA LEU A 257 14.94 -5.21 13.28
C LEU A 257 14.90 -4.16 12.16
N LYS A 258 15.47 -2.99 12.43
CA LYS A 258 15.58 -1.92 11.43
C LYS A 258 16.94 -2.01 10.75
N HIS A 259 16.92 -2.16 9.43
CA HIS A 259 18.12 -2.10 8.60
C HIS A 259 18.42 -0.65 8.18
N MET A 260 19.54 -0.45 7.48
CA MET A 260 19.96 0.86 7.00
C MET A 260 18.90 1.48 6.08
N SER A 261 18.55 2.74 6.35
CA SER A 261 17.72 3.55 5.47
C SER A 261 18.58 4.17 4.37
N LYS A 262 18.08 4.23 3.14
CA LYS A 262 18.68 5.00 2.03
C LYS A 262 17.67 6.01 1.54
N TYR A 263 18.13 7.21 1.18
CA TYR A 263 17.28 8.21 0.53
C TYR A 263 17.71 8.45 -0.92
N HIS A 264 16.75 8.78 -1.79
CA HIS A 264 16.94 9.07 -3.20
C HIS A 264 16.16 10.34 -3.55
N THR A 265 16.86 11.33 -4.09
CA THR A 265 16.27 12.60 -4.57
C THR A 265 15.67 12.40 -5.96
N PHE A 266 14.58 13.09 -6.25
CA PHE A 266 13.97 13.09 -7.58
C PHE A 266 14.54 14.22 -8.46
N GLU A 267 15.85 14.49 -8.31
CA GLU A 267 16.56 15.67 -8.85
C GLU A 267 16.45 15.86 -10.36
N ASP A 268 16.19 14.79 -11.10
CA ASP A 268 15.97 14.81 -12.52
C ASP A 268 14.93 13.74 -12.85
N TYR A 269 14.23 13.86 -13.97
CA TYR A 269 13.34 12.84 -14.55
C TYR A 269 13.99 11.45 -14.79
N ALA A 270 15.22 11.23 -14.30
CA ALA A 270 15.94 9.98 -14.27
C ALA A 270 15.69 9.24 -12.94
N ILE A 271 14.59 8.49 -12.85
CA ILE A 271 14.57 7.32 -11.96
C ILE A 271 15.62 6.35 -12.52
N ARG A 272 16.83 6.35 -11.95
CA ARG A 272 17.95 5.55 -12.49
C ARG A 272 17.71 4.05 -12.33
N TRP A 273 16.91 3.62 -11.35
CA TRP A 273 16.61 2.21 -11.09
C TRP A 273 15.24 2.03 -10.46
N VAL A 274 14.54 0.97 -10.88
CA VAL A 274 13.39 0.37 -10.20
C VAL A 274 13.84 -1.03 -9.79
N LEU A 275 13.62 -1.40 -8.52
CA LEU A 275 13.85 -2.76 -8.01
C LEU A 275 12.87 -3.75 -8.64
#